data_AF-A0A7X8BH02-F1
#
_entry.id   AF-A0A7X8BH02-F1
#
_cell.length_a   1.000
_cell.length_b   1.000
_cell.length_c   1.000
_cell.angle_alpha   90.00
_cell.angle_beta   90.00
_cell.angle_gamma   90.00
#
_symmetry.space_group_name_H-M   'P 1'
#
loop_
_entity.id
_entity.type
_entity.pdbx_description
1 polymer ?
#
loop_
_entity_poly.entity_id
_entity_poly.type
_entity_poly.pdbx_seq_one_letter_code
_entity_poly.pdbx_strand_id
1 'polypeptide(L)'
;MDDQTLSAYDARAKEFVERYENCSGGISEWFEVAFPKKCRVLDVGAGSGRDLALLLSGGWEAFGVEPAPALIEEALRCHPELEGRLSQDGLPTLSTIGDQSFDGILCSAVLMHIPEEELFDSIFSLRRILKPGGRLLVSLPIEADGTPTCGRDSIGRIFNGLSAGKIDWLLCRCGFRKIGIGQSEDALGRRERRWVTLLFSLEGTGGRNIDRIEAVLNRDRKTATYKLALFRAFAEIAMTHYNWARWLPNGKIALPVDLVAEKWLGYYWPLFESDRFIPQMNGESPQPGGKKILFRGSLAELARLAQPQGGLSAFLVARNGKALSPDTEAQMKKAMNDIKTAIIKGPVVYAQGGPGNGCSTTTPAPGASSWGQTCGRSFP
;
A
#
# COMPACT_ATOMS: atom_id res chain seq x y z
N MET A 1 13.23 -16.37 3.98
CA MET A 1 14.20 -15.47 4.65
C MET A 1 15.52 -15.61 3.89
N ASP A 2 16.25 -14.51 3.71
CA ASP A 2 17.57 -14.50 3.06
C ASP A 2 18.60 -15.37 3.82
N ASP A 3 19.32 -16.24 3.11
CA ASP A 3 20.26 -17.22 3.69
C ASP A 3 21.38 -16.58 4.51
N GLN A 4 21.88 -15.43 4.08
CA GLN A 4 22.94 -14.71 4.79
C GLN A 4 22.43 -14.13 6.11
N THR A 5 21.18 -13.66 6.12
CA THR A 5 20.51 -13.18 7.35
C THR A 5 20.26 -14.34 8.32
N LEU A 6 19.80 -15.48 7.82
CA LEU A 6 19.62 -16.68 8.63
C LEU A 6 20.95 -17.14 9.27
N SER A 7 22.00 -17.21 8.46
CA SER A 7 23.36 -17.57 8.92
C SER A 7 23.89 -16.60 9.98
N ALA A 8 23.60 -15.31 9.86
CA ALA A 8 24.01 -14.30 10.83
C ALA A 8 23.33 -14.49 12.20
N TYR A 9 22.04 -14.86 12.20
CA TYR A 9 21.31 -15.18 13.42
C TYR A 9 21.79 -16.48 14.05
N ASP A 10 21.93 -17.53 13.25
CA ASP A 10 22.33 -18.86 13.71
C ASP A 10 23.74 -18.85 14.33
N ALA A 11 24.72 -18.24 13.65
CA ALA A 11 26.10 -18.16 14.13
C ALA A 11 26.28 -17.33 15.41
N ARG A 12 25.31 -16.48 15.76
CA ARG A 12 25.37 -15.56 16.91
C ARG A 12 24.18 -15.72 17.85
N ALA A 13 23.53 -16.87 17.82
CA ALA A 13 22.27 -17.13 18.55
C ALA A 13 22.36 -16.71 20.01
N LYS A 14 23.40 -17.18 20.74
CA LYS A 14 23.60 -16.86 22.15
C LYS A 14 23.69 -15.36 22.44
N GLU A 15 24.44 -14.60 21.63
CA GLU A 15 24.57 -13.14 21.79
C GLU A 15 23.22 -12.45 21.58
N PHE A 16 22.46 -12.87 20.57
CA PHE A 16 21.14 -12.32 20.30
C PHE A 16 20.15 -12.63 21.41
N VAL A 17 20.09 -13.88 21.87
CA VAL A 17 19.22 -14.30 22.98
C VAL A 17 19.53 -13.51 24.25
N GLU A 18 20.80 -13.46 24.67
CA GLU A 18 21.20 -12.66 25.84
C GLU A 18 20.79 -11.19 25.69
N ARG A 19 20.93 -10.62 24.50
CA ARG A 19 20.54 -9.23 24.25
C ARG A 19 19.02 -9.01 24.32
N TYR A 20 18.23 -9.92 23.73
CA TYR A 20 16.78 -9.79 23.63
C TYR A 20 16.07 -10.09 24.95
N GLU A 21 16.55 -11.05 25.74
CA GLU A 21 16.02 -11.36 27.08
C GLU A 21 16.18 -10.21 28.06
N ASN A 22 17.21 -9.38 27.90
CA ASN A 22 17.46 -8.22 28.75
C ASN A 22 16.57 -7.00 28.40
N CYS A 23 15.67 -7.11 27.42
CA CYS A 23 14.72 -6.05 27.10
C CYS A 23 13.45 -6.12 27.94
N SER A 24 12.96 -4.96 28.37
CA SER A 24 11.62 -4.79 28.95
C SER A 24 10.71 -4.03 27.99
N GLY A 25 9.43 -4.42 27.90
CA GLY A 25 8.42 -3.77 27.06
C GLY A 25 8.54 -4.10 25.58
N GLY A 26 8.08 -3.18 24.72
CA GLY A 26 8.09 -3.34 23.26
C GLY A 26 6.75 -3.84 22.72
N ILE A 27 6.79 -4.79 21.76
CA ILE A 27 5.57 -5.29 21.12
C ILE A 27 4.63 -6.03 22.08
N SER A 28 5.14 -6.53 23.21
CA SER A 28 4.36 -7.23 24.24
C SER A 28 3.27 -6.37 24.88
N GLU A 29 3.43 -5.03 24.88
CA GLU A 29 2.41 -4.08 25.33
C GLU A 29 1.12 -4.16 24.51
N TRP A 30 1.21 -4.69 23.28
CA TRP A 30 0.06 -4.84 22.40
C TRP A 30 -0.70 -6.15 22.63
N PHE A 31 -0.16 -7.14 23.34
CA PHE A 31 -0.73 -8.50 23.37
C PHE A 31 -2.17 -8.54 23.87
N GLU A 32 -2.49 -7.81 24.95
CA GLU A 32 -3.86 -7.74 25.50
C GLU A 32 -4.87 -7.13 24.52
N VAL A 33 -4.43 -6.12 23.76
CA VAL A 33 -5.27 -5.45 22.76
C VAL A 33 -5.37 -6.28 21.48
N ALA A 34 -4.26 -6.93 21.11
CA ALA A 34 -4.10 -7.68 19.88
C ALA A 34 -4.77 -9.05 19.97
N PHE A 35 -4.68 -9.77 21.07
CA PHE A 35 -5.14 -11.16 21.14
C PHE A 35 -6.10 -11.34 22.31
N PRO A 36 -7.39 -11.66 22.06
CA PRO A 36 -8.29 -12.06 23.13
C PRO A 36 -7.71 -13.26 23.92
N LYS A 37 -7.96 -13.32 25.23
CA LYS A 37 -7.44 -14.41 26.08
C LYS A 37 -7.90 -15.78 25.60
N LYS A 38 -7.07 -16.80 25.86
CA LYS A 38 -7.30 -18.21 25.47
C LYS A 38 -7.38 -18.47 23.95
N CYS A 39 -7.09 -17.48 23.11
CA CYS A 39 -6.91 -17.68 21.68
C CYS A 39 -5.60 -18.44 21.38
N ARG A 40 -5.58 -19.16 20.24
CA ARG A 40 -4.36 -19.78 19.73
C ARG A 40 -3.52 -18.74 19.00
N VAL A 41 -2.29 -18.52 19.46
CA VAL A 41 -1.39 -17.51 18.88
C VAL A 41 -0.12 -18.19 18.35
N LEU A 42 0.28 -17.85 17.13
CA LEU A 42 1.57 -18.26 16.57
C LEU A 42 2.54 -17.08 16.60
N ASP A 43 3.71 -17.26 17.20
CA ASP A 43 4.85 -16.36 17.07
C ASP A 43 5.73 -16.80 15.88
N VAL A 44 5.74 -16.01 14.81
CA VAL A 44 6.53 -16.28 13.61
C VAL A 44 7.84 -15.54 13.71
N GLY A 45 8.95 -16.29 13.71
CA GLY A 45 10.30 -15.81 14.00
C GLY A 45 10.51 -15.58 15.51
N ALA A 46 10.21 -16.61 16.29
CA ALA A 46 10.17 -16.52 17.76
C ALA A 46 11.51 -16.15 18.41
N GLY A 47 12.63 -16.25 17.69
CA GLY A 47 13.93 -15.74 18.12
C GLY A 47 14.37 -16.33 19.46
N SER A 48 14.48 -15.48 20.49
CA SER A 48 14.89 -15.89 21.85
C SER A 48 13.80 -16.64 22.63
N GLY A 49 12.57 -16.68 22.11
CA GLY A 49 11.42 -17.23 22.82
C GLY A 49 10.79 -16.29 23.83
N ARG A 50 11.36 -15.09 24.07
CA ARG A 50 10.86 -14.09 25.03
C ARG A 50 9.38 -13.78 24.84
N ASP A 51 9.01 -13.37 23.63
CA ASP A 51 7.65 -12.93 23.33
C ASP A 51 6.66 -14.11 23.38
N LEU A 52 7.11 -15.29 22.95
CA LEU A 52 6.35 -16.54 23.08
C LEU A 52 6.12 -16.94 24.56
N ALA A 53 7.13 -16.84 25.42
CA ALA A 53 7.01 -17.10 26.86
C ALA A 53 6.09 -16.09 27.55
N LEU A 54 6.12 -14.81 27.14
CA LEU A 54 5.17 -13.79 27.59
C LEU A 54 3.73 -14.11 27.15
N LEU A 55 3.53 -14.63 25.94
CA LEU A 55 2.20 -15.10 25.49
C LEU A 55 1.73 -16.32 26.30
N LEU A 56 2.59 -17.27 26.63
CA LEU A 56 2.20 -18.41 27.46
C LEU A 56 1.83 -18.00 28.88
N SER A 57 2.70 -17.24 29.55
CA SER A 57 2.46 -16.74 30.92
C SER A 57 1.26 -15.80 31.00
N GLY A 58 0.95 -15.09 29.91
CA GLY A 58 -0.24 -14.27 29.76
C GLY A 58 -1.55 -15.07 29.57
N GLY A 59 -1.51 -16.40 29.45
CA GLY A 59 -2.71 -17.25 29.37
C GLY A 59 -3.26 -17.46 27.95
N TRP A 60 -2.43 -17.26 26.92
CA TRP A 60 -2.75 -17.67 25.54
C TRP A 60 -2.28 -19.10 25.26
N GLU A 61 -2.92 -19.77 24.30
CA GLU A 61 -2.43 -21.05 23.79
C GLU A 61 -1.39 -20.75 22.70
N ALA A 62 -0.17 -20.48 23.12
CA ALA A 62 0.87 -19.97 22.23
C ALA A 62 1.82 -21.06 21.71
N PHE A 63 2.22 -20.90 20.46
CA PHE A 63 3.20 -21.72 19.74
C PHE A 63 4.14 -20.79 18.97
N GLY A 64 5.34 -21.24 18.62
CA GLY A 64 6.29 -20.47 17.84
C GLY A 64 6.94 -21.26 16.72
N VAL A 65 7.37 -20.55 15.70
CA VAL A 65 8.24 -21.07 14.64
C VAL A 65 9.47 -20.18 14.49
N GLU A 66 10.64 -20.80 14.35
CA GLU A 66 11.91 -20.10 14.14
C GLU A 66 12.73 -20.86 13.10
N PRO A 67 13.23 -20.24 12.02
CA PRO A 67 14.01 -20.94 11.01
C PRO A 67 15.43 -21.33 11.47
N ALA A 68 16.05 -20.61 12.40
CA ALA A 68 17.43 -20.84 12.85
C ALA A 68 17.50 -21.90 13.99
N PRO A 69 18.07 -23.09 13.76
CA PRO A 69 18.19 -24.12 14.79
C PRO A 69 18.90 -23.66 16.05
N ALA A 70 19.99 -22.89 15.94
CA ALA A 70 20.74 -22.44 17.10
C ALA A 70 19.94 -21.45 17.97
N LEU A 71 19.02 -20.66 17.38
CA LEU A 71 18.11 -19.82 18.14
C LEU A 71 17.06 -20.65 18.89
N ILE A 72 16.55 -21.73 18.28
CA ILE A 72 15.63 -22.66 18.97
C ILE A 72 16.32 -23.27 20.19
N GLU A 73 17.55 -23.77 20.04
CA GLU A 73 18.31 -24.38 21.14
C GLU A 73 18.52 -23.39 22.30
N GLU A 74 18.95 -22.16 22.01
CA GLU A 74 19.14 -21.13 23.04
C GLU A 74 17.81 -20.66 23.64
N ALA A 75 16.74 -20.55 22.85
CA ALA A 75 15.40 -20.20 23.34
C ALA A 75 14.87 -21.25 24.31
N LEU A 76 15.02 -22.55 24.01
CA LEU A 76 14.62 -23.64 24.90
C LEU A 76 15.49 -23.71 26.17
N ARG A 77 16.76 -23.30 26.07
CA ARG A 77 17.64 -23.18 27.25
C ARG A 77 17.18 -22.05 28.18
N CYS A 78 16.72 -20.93 27.64
CA CYS A 78 16.21 -19.79 28.40
C CYS A 78 14.79 -20.02 28.94
N HIS A 79 13.94 -20.67 28.15
CA HIS A 79 12.51 -20.90 28.44
C HIS A 79 12.15 -22.38 28.23
N PRO A 80 12.50 -23.28 29.16
CA PRO A 80 12.20 -24.72 29.05
C PRO A 80 10.71 -25.05 28.90
N GLU A 81 9.82 -24.16 29.32
CA GLU A 81 8.37 -24.29 29.14
C GLU A 81 7.90 -24.23 27.67
N LEU A 82 8.78 -23.81 26.74
CA LEU A 82 8.52 -23.77 25.30
C LEU A 82 8.75 -25.13 24.62
N GLU A 83 9.26 -26.13 25.35
CA GLU A 83 9.42 -27.50 24.85
C GLU A 83 8.10 -28.04 24.27
N GLY A 84 8.15 -28.52 23.02
CA GLY A 84 6.97 -28.99 22.29
C GLY A 84 6.03 -27.88 21.76
N ARG A 85 6.38 -26.60 21.94
CA ARG A 85 5.63 -25.43 21.45
C ARG A 85 6.39 -24.59 20.43
N LEU A 86 7.71 -24.70 20.41
CA LEU A 86 8.60 -24.06 19.45
C LEU A 86 9.14 -25.10 18.45
N SER A 87 9.03 -24.83 17.15
CA SER A 87 9.49 -25.73 16.09
C SER A 87 10.23 -25.02 14.97
N GLN A 88 11.03 -25.75 14.20
CA GLN A 88 11.74 -25.20 13.06
C GLN A 88 10.82 -25.03 11.84
N ASP A 89 10.51 -23.79 11.49
CA ASP A 89 9.80 -23.39 10.27
C ASP A 89 9.92 -21.86 10.10
N GLY A 90 9.53 -21.31 8.97
CA GLY A 90 9.59 -19.87 8.75
C GLY A 90 8.99 -19.38 7.46
N LEU A 91 9.05 -18.06 7.28
CA LEU A 91 8.64 -17.40 6.05
C LEU A 91 9.68 -17.60 4.94
N PRO A 92 9.24 -17.77 3.66
CA PRO A 92 7.91 -17.41 3.16
C PRO A 92 6.84 -18.51 3.25
N THR A 93 7.18 -19.75 3.57
CA THR A 93 6.30 -20.90 3.30
C THR A 93 5.41 -21.32 4.48
N LEU A 94 5.97 -21.36 5.70
CA LEU A 94 5.30 -21.91 6.89
C LEU A 94 4.69 -23.30 6.62
N SER A 95 5.55 -24.21 6.17
CA SER A 95 5.17 -25.50 5.58
C SER A 95 4.59 -26.51 6.56
N THR A 96 4.91 -26.37 7.85
CA THR A 96 4.48 -27.27 8.93
C THR A 96 3.13 -26.87 9.53
N ILE A 97 2.63 -25.69 9.16
CA ILE A 97 1.44 -25.09 9.75
C ILE A 97 0.23 -25.27 8.82
N GLY A 98 -0.82 -25.89 9.34
CA GLY A 98 -2.09 -26.07 8.64
C GLY A 98 -2.86 -24.77 8.44
N ASP A 99 -3.72 -24.74 7.43
CA ASP A 99 -4.59 -23.62 7.11
C ASP A 99 -5.54 -23.29 8.27
N GLN A 100 -5.81 -22.00 8.50
CA GLN A 100 -6.76 -21.52 9.50
C GLN A 100 -6.57 -22.12 10.91
N SER A 101 -5.32 -22.36 11.30
CA SER A 101 -4.96 -23.00 12.57
C SER A 101 -4.97 -22.02 13.75
N PHE A 102 -4.72 -20.73 13.50
CA PHE A 102 -4.46 -19.74 14.54
C PHE A 102 -5.47 -18.59 14.55
N ASP A 103 -5.80 -18.12 15.76
CA ASP A 103 -6.66 -16.95 15.99
C ASP A 103 -5.85 -15.65 16.01
N GLY A 104 -4.56 -15.74 16.34
CA GLY A 104 -3.61 -14.64 16.34
C GLY A 104 -2.26 -15.04 15.74
N ILE A 105 -1.59 -14.10 15.08
CA ILE A 105 -0.19 -14.23 14.69
C ILE A 105 0.58 -13.02 15.19
N LEU A 106 1.67 -13.28 15.90
CA LEU A 106 2.73 -12.32 16.17
C LEU A 106 3.80 -12.49 15.08
N CYS A 107 4.19 -11.39 14.45
CA CYS A 107 5.27 -11.34 13.47
C CYS A 107 6.15 -10.14 13.79
N SER A 108 6.88 -10.26 14.91
CA SER A 108 7.70 -9.20 15.47
C SER A 108 9.08 -9.19 14.82
N ALA A 109 9.51 -8.06 14.26
CA ALA A 109 10.87 -7.91 13.73
C ALA A 109 11.28 -8.92 12.64
N VAL A 110 10.33 -9.50 11.89
CA VAL A 110 10.61 -10.54 10.89
C VAL A 110 10.53 -10.02 9.45
N LEU A 111 9.45 -9.34 9.08
CA LEU A 111 9.19 -9.01 7.67
C LEU A 111 10.25 -8.10 7.03
N MET A 112 11.07 -7.39 7.83
CA MET A 112 12.19 -6.62 7.28
C MET A 112 13.34 -7.48 6.73
N HIS A 113 13.40 -8.75 7.13
CA HIS A 113 14.43 -9.73 6.74
C HIS A 113 14.01 -10.59 5.53
N ILE A 114 12.81 -10.37 4.99
CA ILE A 114 12.29 -11.10 3.83
C ILE A 114 12.65 -10.33 2.55
N PRO A 115 13.29 -10.96 1.55
CA PRO A 115 13.51 -10.36 0.23
C PRO A 115 12.23 -9.81 -0.38
N GLU A 116 12.32 -8.74 -1.18
CA GLU A 116 11.14 -8.05 -1.69
C GLU A 116 10.23 -8.96 -2.53
N GLU A 117 10.84 -9.86 -3.29
CA GLU A 117 10.21 -10.89 -4.11
C GLU A 117 9.43 -11.94 -3.29
N GLU A 118 9.84 -12.21 -2.05
CA GLU A 118 9.21 -13.21 -1.15
C GLU A 118 8.16 -12.60 -0.22
N LEU A 119 8.03 -11.27 -0.17
CA LEU A 119 7.10 -10.59 0.75
C LEU A 119 5.65 -10.97 0.48
N PHE A 120 5.28 -11.12 -0.79
CA PHE A 120 3.91 -11.46 -1.16
C PHE A 120 3.55 -12.89 -0.73
N ASP A 121 4.43 -13.86 -1.00
CA ASP A 121 4.26 -15.25 -0.58
C ASP A 121 4.21 -15.37 0.94
N SER A 122 5.06 -14.61 1.63
CA SER A 122 5.06 -14.52 3.10
C SER A 122 3.70 -14.05 3.64
N ILE A 123 3.12 -13.00 3.05
CA ILE A 123 1.80 -12.49 3.42
C ILE A 123 0.69 -13.51 3.12
N PHE A 124 0.79 -14.25 2.01
CA PHE A 124 -0.15 -15.32 1.68
C PHE A 124 -0.09 -16.45 2.69
N SER A 125 1.10 -16.85 3.12
CA SER A 125 1.27 -17.86 4.16
C SER A 125 0.68 -17.39 5.49
N LEU A 126 0.98 -16.17 5.95
CA LEU A 126 0.37 -15.57 7.15
C LEU A 126 -1.16 -15.53 7.05
N ARG A 127 -1.68 -15.15 5.89
CA ARG A 127 -3.13 -15.16 5.62
C ARG A 127 -3.72 -16.57 5.70
N ARG A 128 -3.05 -17.55 5.08
CA ARG A 128 -3.52 -18.94 4.95
C ARG A 128 -3.68 -19.60 6.31
N ILE A 129 -2.71 -19.40 7.21
CA ILE A 129 -2.70 -20.05 8.53
C ILE A 129 -3.60 -19.34 9.56
N LEU A 130 -4.02 -18.11 9.29
CA LEU A 130 -4.89 -17.33 10.17
C LEU A 130 -6.37 -17.64 9.90
N LYS A 131 -7.14 -17.85 10.96
CA LYS A 131 -8.60 -18.03 10.87
C LYS A 131 -9.27 -16.75 10.37
N PRO A 132 -10.43 -16.85 9.69
CA PRO A 132 -11.28 -15.70 9.44
C PRO A 132 -11.58 -14.92 10.73
N GLY A 133 -11.42 -13.60 10.72
CA GLY A 133 -11.55 -12.75 11.91
C GLY A 133 -10.32 -12.72 12.83
N GLY A 134 -9.34 -13.60 12.60
CA GLY A 134 -8.08 -13.64 13.34
C GLY A 134 -7.26 -12.36 13.18
N ARG A 135 -6.27 -12.17 14.06
CA ARG A 135 -5.49 -10.93 14.15
C ARG A 135 -4.02 -11.14 13.87
N LEU A 136 -3.40 -10.20 13.16
CA LEU A 136 -1.98 -10.20 12.83
C LEU A 136 -1.34 -8.94 13.43
N LEU A 137 -0.34 -9.13 14.28
CA LEU A 137 0.46 -8.06 14.88
C LEU A 137 1.86 -8.07 14.27
N VAL A 138 2.28 -6.94 13.70
CA VAL A 138 3.56 -6.79 12.99
C VAL A 138 4.34 -5.63 13.58
N SER A 139 5.64 -5.78 13.77
CA SER A 139 6.56 -4.66 14.06
C SER A 139 7.61 -4.51 12.99
N LEU A 140 7.96 -3.26 12.67
CA LEU A 140 9.02 -2.91 11.73
C LEU A 140 9.94 -1.83 12.35
N PRO A 141 11.25 -1.91 12.13
CA PRO A 141 12.16 -0.86 12.51
C PRO A 141 12.03 0.34 11.57
N ILE A 142 12.18 1.53 12.15
CA ILE A 142 12.32 2.79 11.44
C ILE A 142 13.52 3.53 12.04
N GLU A 143 14.16 4.36 11.23
CA GLU A 143 15.20 5.27 11.69
C GLU A 143 14.60 6.37 12.57
N ALA A 144 15.46 7.11 13.29
CA ALA A 144 15.05 8.22 14.15
C ALA A 144 14.18 9.26 13.41
N ASP A 145 14.44 9.51 12.13
CA ASP A 145 13.65 10.44 11.29
C ASP A 145 12.33 9.84 10.75
N GLY A 146 12.06 8.56 11.05
CA GLY A 146 10.87 7.84 10.64
C GLY A 146 10.98 7.16 9.27
N THR A 147 12.15 7.22 8.62
CA THR A 147 12.38 6.49 7.38
C THR A 147 12.50 4.98 7.63
N PRO A 148 12.11 4.11 6.68
CA PRO A 148 12.27 2.67 6.85
C PRO A 148 13.75 2.28 6.88
N THR A 149 14.14 1.45 7.85
CA THR A 149 15.51 0.89 7.90
C THR A 149 15.76 0.04 6.66
N CYS A 150 16.85 0.32 5.95
CA CYS A 150 17.20 -0.38 4.71
C CYS A 150 18.69 -0.72 4.62
N GLY A 151 19.02 -1.68 3.75
CA GLY A 151 20.39 -2.13 3.50
C GLY A 151 20.79 -3.36 4.31
N ARG A 152 22.04 -3.78 4.17
CA ARG A 152 22.60 -4.92 4.92
C ARG A 152 23.52 -4.39 6.02
N ASP A 153 23.33 -4.85 7.25
CA ASP A 153 24.18 -4.44 8.37
C ASP A 153 25.55 -5.15 8.34
N SER A 154 26.46 -4.71 9.21
CA SER A 154 27.86 -5.21 9.25
C SER A 154 27.98 -6.70 9.59
N ILE A 155 26.91 -7.31 10.08
CA ILE A 155 26.87 -8.71 10.48
C ILE A 155 26.10 -9.56 9.47
N GLY A 156 25.64 -8.96 8.38
CA GLY A 156 25.07 -9.65 7.23
C GLY A 156 23.55 -9.74 7.21
N ARG A 157 22.81 -9.05 8.09
CA ARG A 157 21.33 -9.09 8.07
C ARG A 157 20.76 -8.06 7.11
N ILE A 158 19.81 -8.48 6.27
CA ILE A 158 19.11 -7.58 5.35
C ILE A 158 17.99 -6.83 6.06
N PHE A 159 17.87 -5.54 5.77
CA PHE A 159 16.68 -4.73 6.04
C PHE A 159 16.17 -4.25 4.69
N ASN A 160 14.98 -4.72 4.30
CA ASN A 160 14.43 -4.50 2.97
C ASN A 160 13.79 -3.11 2.75
N GLY A 161 13.89 -2.18 3.71
CA GLY A 161 13.28 -0.85 3.59
C GLY A 161 11.75 -0.88 3.63
N LEU A 162 11.14 -1.94 4.17
CA LEU A 162 9.69 -2.07 4.24
C LEU A 162 9.08 -0.99 5.14
N SER A 163 8.28 -0.11 4.55
CA SER A 163 7.58 0.96 5.26
C SER A 163 6.24 0.48 5.83
N ALA A 164 5.78 1.13 6.90
CA ALA A 164 4.44 0.93 7.46
C ALA A 164 3.33 1.11 6.41
N GLY A 165 3.49 2.06 5.48
CA GLY A 165 2.52 2.28 4.40
C GLY A 165 2.51 1.15 3.36
N LYS A 166 3.69 0.61 3.01
CA LYS A 166 3.79 -0.50 2.05
C LYS A 166 3.19 -1.78 2.62
N ILE A 167 3.50 -2.12 3.87
CA ILE A 167 2.95 -3.33 4.50
C ILE A 167 1.44 -3.23 4.73
N ASP A 168 0.95 -2.06 5.16
CA ASP A 168 -0.49 -1.79 5.29
C ASP A 168 -1.22 -2.01 3.96
N TRP A 169 -0.67 -1.47 2.86
CA TRP A 169 -1.24 -1.67 1.54
C TRP A 169 -1.24 -3.14 1.10
N LEU A 170 -0.12 -3.85 1.24
CA LEU A 170 -0.01 -5.26 0.85
C LEU A 170 -0.97 -6.16 1.64
N LEU A 171 -1.00 -6.00 2.96
CA LEU A 171 -1.92 -6.75 3.83
C LEU A 171 -3.38 -6.40 3.50
N CYS A 172 -3.70 -5.12 3.32
CA CYS A 172 -5.06 -4.72 2.94
C CYS A 172 -5.51 -5.33 1.61
N ARG A 173 -4.61 -5.46 0.63
CA ARG A 173 -4.89 -6.14 -0.64
C ARG A 173 -5.18 -7.63 -0.47
N CYS A 174 -4.60 -8.26 0.56
CA CYS A 174 -4.77 -9.67 0.87
C CYS A 174 -5.95 -9.95 1.82
N GLY A 175 -6.82 -8.96 2.08
CA GLY A 175 -8.04 -9.15 2.87
C GLY A 175 -7.89 -8.79 4.36
N PHE A 176 -6.77 -8.22 4.76
CA PHE A 176 -6.65 -7.66 6.11
C PHE A 176 -7.28 -6.27 6.18
N ARG A 177 -7.74 -5.89 7.37
CA ARG A 177 -8.07 -4.51 7.72
C ARG A 177 -7.19 -4.08 8.88
N LYS A 178 -6.49 -2.96 8.72
CA LYS A 178 -5.75 -2.33 9.81
C LYS A 178 -6.72 -1.83 10.88
N ILE A 179 -6.47 -2.22 12.12
CA ILE A 179 -7.28 -1.85 13.30
C ILE A 179 -6.44 -1.16 14.38
N GLY A 180 -5.12 -1.10 14.23
CA GLY A 180 -4.24 -0.36 15.13
C GLY A 180 -2.91 -0.01 14.49
N ILE A 181 -2.32 1.09 14.95
CA ILE A 181 -0.95 1.51 14.63
C ILE A 181 -0.39 2.28 15.83
N GLY A 182 0.89 2.09 16.14
CA GLY A 182 1.60 2.93 17.10
C GLY A 182 3.10 2.88 16.87
N GLN A 183 3.81 3.74 17.61
CA GLN A 183 5.26 3.81 17.58
C GLN A 183 5.80 3.68 19.01
N SER A 184 6.98 3.09 19.13
CA SER A 184 7.70 2.98 20.39
C SER A 184 9.18 3.25 20.17
N GLU A 185 9.87 3.61 21.25
CA GLU A 185 11.33 3.59 21.29
C GLU A 185 11.86 2.15 21.13
N ASP A 186 13.13 2.03 20.75
CA ASP A 186 13.81 0.74 20.68
C ASP A 186 14.07 0.16 22.08
N ALA A 187 13.49 -1.01 22.37
CA ALA A 187 13.65 -1.68 23.66
C ALA A 187 15.12 -2.08 23.96
N LEU A 188 15.99 -2.10 22.94
CA LEU A 188 17.43 -2.32 23.08
C LEU A 188 18.21 -1.01 23.31
N GLY A 189 17.53 0.12 23.46
CA GLY A 189 18.10 1.43 23.80
C GLY A 189 18.86 2.13 22.67
N ARG A 190 18.73 1.67 21.42
CA ARG A 190 19.38 2.32 20.26
C ARG A 190 18.66 3.62 19.92
N ARG A 191 19.34 4.76 20.11
CA ARG A 191 18.75 6.10 19.90
C ARG A 191 18.46 6.40 18.43
N GLU A 192 19.14 5.72 17.53
CA GLU A 192 18.97 5.85 16.09
C GLU A 192 17.77 5.05 15.56
N ARG A 193 17.16 4.16 16.37
CA ARG A 193 16.06 3.30 15.95
C ARG A 193 14.80 3.53 16.75
N ARG A 194 13.67 3.46 16.06
CA ARG A 194 12.34 3.37 16.65
C ARG A 194 11.59 2.22 16.00
N TRP A 195 10.43 1.88 16.53
CA TRP A 195 9.59 0.82 16.00
C TRP A 195 8.22 1.36 15.64
N VAL A 196 7.66 0.83 14.55
CA VAL A 196 6.25 0.97 14.21
C VAL A 196 5.59 -0.39 14.37
N THR A 197 4.50 -0.42 15.14
CA THR A 197 3.68 -1.60 15.35
C THR A 197 2.36 -1.41 14.64
N LEU A 198 1.92 -2.42 13.88
CA LEU A 198 0.65 -2.42 13.16
C LEU A 198 -0.16 -3.65 13.56
N LEU A 199 -1.44 -3.43 13.85
CA LEU A 199 -2.39 -4.49 14.18
C LEU A 199 -3.45 -4.58 13.08
N PHE A 200 -3.66 -5.79 12.58
CA PHE A 200 -4.62 -6.11 11.54
C PHE A 200 -5.61 -7.18 11.99
N SER A 201 -6.80 -7.16 11.41
CA SER A 201 -7.76 -8.26 11.47
C SER A 201 -8.00 -8.79 10.06
N LEU A 202 -7.99 -10.10 9.89
CA LEU A 202 -8.32 -10.75 8.63
C LEU A 202 -9.83 -10.73 8.43
N GLU A 203 -10.30 -9.95 7.47
CA GLU A 203 -11.72 -9.95 7.12
C GLU A 203 -12.02 -11.27 6.39
N GLY A 204 -13.12 -11.94 6.77
CA GLY A 204 -13.51 -13.20 6.14
C GLY A 204 -13.60 -13.09 4.62
N THR A 205 -13.62 -14.22 3.92
CA THR A 205 -13.61 -14.33 2.44
C THR A 205 -14.72 -13.56 1.70
N GLY A 206 -15.66 -12.96 2.42
CA GLY A 206 -16.71 -12.08 1.89
C GLY A 206 -16.30 -10.61 1.81
N GLY A 207 -15.75 -10.22 0.66
CA GLY A 207 -15.88 -8.87 0.13
C GLY A 207 -14.65 -7.95 0.17
N ARG A 208 -14.75 -6.84 -0.57
CA ARG A 208 -14.03 -5.56 -0.39
C ARG A 208 -12.81 -5.20 -1.24
N ASN A 209 -12.64 -5.77 -2.43
CA ASN A 209 -11.99 -5.00 -3.52
C ASN A 209 -13.05 -4.46 -4.50
N ILE A 210 -14.00 -5.30 -4.92
CA ILE A 210 -15.10 -4.85 -5.80
C ILE A 210 -16.06 -3.93 -5.05
N ASP A 211 -16.44 -4.24 -3.80
CA ASP A 211 -17.37 -3.42 -3.01
C ASP A 211 -16.83 -2.03 -2.67
N ARG A 212 -15.50 -1.86 -2.60
CA ARG A 212 -14.86 -0.55 -2.39
C ARG A 212 -14.87 0.29 -3.66
N ILE A 213 -14.62 -0.33 -4.82
CA ILE A 213 -14.73 0.32 -6.12
C ILE A 213 -16.21 0.67 -6.38
N GLU A 214 -17.12 -0.26 -6.14
CA GLU A 214 -18.57 -0.04 -6.24
C GLU A 214 -19.06 1.04 -5.27
N ALA A 215 -18.58 1.06 -4.02
CA ALA A 215 -18.95 2.13 -3.08
C ALA A 215 -18.45 3.51 -3.55
N VAL A 216 -17.27 3.59 -4.16
CA VAL A 216 -16.75 4.84 -4.76
C VAL A 216 -17.58 5.22 -5.99
N LEU A 217 -17.95 4.27 -6.84
CA LEU A 217 -18.77 4.51 -8.04
C LEU A 217 -20.21 4.90 -7.69
N ASN A 218 -20.83 4.22 -6.71
CA ASN A 218 -22.24 4.38 -6.33
C ASN A 218 -22.51 5.58 -5.41
N ARG A 219 -21.50 6.06 -4.66
CA ARG A 219 -21.64 7.24 -3.77
C ARG A 219 -21.19 8.55 -4.39
N ASP A 220 -20.72 8.52 -5.64
CA ASP A 220 -20.27 9.71 -6.33
C ASP A 220 -21.46 10.55 -6.81
N ARG A 221 -21.63 11.74 -6.22
CA ARG A 221 -22.73 12.66 -6.55
C ARG A 221 -22.66 13.22 -7.98
N LYS A 222 -21.52 13.10 -8.69
CA LYS A 222 -21.35 13.63 -10.05
C LYS A 222 -21.06 12.53 -11.06
N THR A 223 -22.03 12.24 -11.93
CA THR A 223 -21.84 11.46 -13.16
C THR A 223 -20.96 12.22 -14.14
N ALA A 224 -19.68 11.85 -14.23
CA ALA A 224 -18.72 12.44 -15.18
C ALA A 224 -18.01 11.33 -15.97
N THR A 225 -18.12 11.36 -17.30
CA THR A 225 -17.55 10.36 -18.22
C THR A 225 -16.05 10.15 -18.03
N TYR A 226 -15.32 11.21 -17.62
CA TYR A 226 -13.90 11.15 -17.31
C TYR A 226 -13.52 10.21 -16.16
N LYS A 227 -14.43 9.93 -15.22
CA LYS A 227 -14.12 9.07 -14.07
C LYS A 227 -13.97 7.61 -14.47
N LEU A 228 -14.87 7.12 -15.32
CA LEU A 228 -14.80 5.75 -15.83
C LEU A 228 -13.51 5.54 -16.66
N ALA A 229 -13.15 6.53 -17.49
CA ALA A 229 -11.89 6.52 -18.22
C ALA A 229 -10.67 6.52 -17.28
N LEU A 230 -10.72 7.28 -16.17
CA LEU A 230 -9.65 7.30 -15.17
C LEU A 230 -9.52 5.95 -14.45
N PHE A 231 -10.62 5.36 -13.99
CA PHE A 231 -10.60 4.05 -13.33
C PHE A 231 -10.11 2.94 -14.27
N ARG A 232 -10.59 2.93 -15.51
CA ARG A 232 -10.11 1.98 -16.53
C ARG A 232 -8.61 2.12 -16.76
N ALA A 233 -8.12 3.36 -16.92
CA ALA A 233 -6.69 3.62 -17.08
C ALA A 233 -5.89 3.09 -15.88
N PHE A 234 -6.34 3.36 -14.64
CA PHE A 234 -5.66 2.85 -13.45
C PHE A 234 -5.65 1.33 -13.36
N ALA A 235 -6.77 0.67 -13.68
CA ALA A 235 -6.83 -0.79 -13.70
C ALA A 235 -5.86 -1.38 -14.74
N GLU A 236 -5.86 -0.85 -15.96
CA GLU A 236 -4.95 -1.31 -17.02
C GLU A 236 -3.47 -1.03 -16.68
N ILE A 237 -3.15 0.14 -16.13
CA ILE A 237 -1.79 0.48 -15.71
C ILE A 237 -1.34 -0.43 -14.57
N ALA A 238 -2.20 -0.73 -13.60
CA ALA A 238 -1.87 -1.66 -12.52
C ALA A 238 -1.56 -3.08 -13.03
N MET A 239 -2.16 -3.50 -14.15
CA MET A 239 -1.87 -4.81 -14.76
C MET A 239 -0.62 -4.82 -15.65
N THR A 240 -0.29 -3.69 -16.28
CA THR A 240 0.75 -3.64 -17.32
C THR A 240 2.04 -2.94 -16.91
N HIS A 241 1.98 -2.07 -15.90
CA HIS A 241 3.07 -1.19 -15.44
C HIS A 241 3.02 -1.03 -13.91
N TYR A 242 2.87 -2.13 -13.18
CA TYR A 242 2.64 -2.14 -11.72
C TYR A 242 3.72 -1.40 -10.91
N ASN A 243 4.95 -1.36 -11.41
CA ASN A 243 6.11 -0.72 -10.77
C ASN A 243 6.19 0.81 -10.98
N TRP A 244 5.28 1.43 -11.74
CA TRP A 244 5.30 2.88 -12.01
C TRP A 244 4.55 3.72 -10.98
N ALA A 245 3.78 3.10 -10.10
CA ALA A 245 3.14 3.78 -8.97
C ALA A 245 4.15 3.93 -7.82
N ARG A 246 4.31 5.14 -7.29
CA ARG A 246 5.21 5.43 -6.15
C ARG A 246 4.41 5.85 -4.93
N TRP A 247 4.71 5.22 -3.80
CA TRP A 247 4.18 5.64 -2.51
C TRP A 247 4.91 6.91 -2.05
N LEU A 248 4.14 7.90 -1.64
CA LEU A 248 4.64 9.13 -1.03
C LEU A 248 4.57 9.00 0.50
N PRO A 249 5.46 9.65 1.25
CA PRO A 249 5.50 9.56 2.72
C PRO A 249 4.19 9.95 3.43
N ASN A 250 3.34 10.75 2.78
CA ASN A 250 2.04 11.19 3.31
C ASN A 250 0.89 10.21 3.02
N GLY A 251 1.19 8.96 2.63
CA GLY A 251 0.19 7.94 2.32
C GLY A 251 -0.52 8.13 0.96
N LYS A 252 -0.07 9.08 0.14
CA LYS A 252 -0.58 9.25 -1.24
C LYS A 252 0.19 8.38 -2.22
N ILE A 253 -0.42 8.10 -3.37
CA ILE A 253 0.22 7.42 -4.50
C ILE A 253 0.46 8.44 -5.61
N ALA A 254 1.68 8.45 -6.15
CA ALA A 254 2.04 9.20 -7.34
C ALA A 254 2.10 8.27 -8.56
N LEU A 255 1.54 8.73 -9.68
CA LEU A 255 1.58 8.03 -10.97
C LEU A 255 1.91 9.03 -12.08
N PRO A 256 2.78 8.69 -13.05
CA PRO A 256 3.04 9.55 -14.19
C PRO A 256 1.77 9.82 -15.01
N VAL A 257 1.41 11.10 -15.16
CA VAL A 257 0.18 11.50 -15.86
C VAL A 257 0.20 11.11 -17.34
N ASP A 258 1.39 11.01 -17.95
CA ASP A 258 1.54 10.59 -19.34
C ASP A 258 1.01 9.17 -19.57
N LEU A 259 1.21 8.24 -18.64
CA LEU A 259 0.65 6.88 -18.75
C LEU A 259 -0.88 6.90 -18.83
N VAL A 260 -1.51 7.74 -18.01
CA VAL A 260 -2.98 7.88 -17.99
C VAL A 260 -3.46 8.56 -19.28
N ALA A 261 -2.74 9.59 -19.73
CA ALA A 261 -3.06 10.34 -20.93
C ALA A 261 -2.98 9.47 -22.19
N GLU A 262 -1.98 8.57 -22.28
CA GLU A 262 -1.86 7.63 -23.40
C GLU A 262 -3.05 6.66 -23.47
N LYS A 263 -3.51 6.16 -22.31
CA LYS A 263 -4.72 5.34 -22.24
C LYS A 263 -5.95 6.10 -22.72
N TRP A 264 -6.11 7.35 -22.28
CA TRP A 264 -7.23 8.20 -22.70
C TRP A 264 -7.20 8.52 -24.19
N LEU A 265 -6.03 8.74 -24.79
CA LEU A 265 -5.90 8.88 -26.24
C LEU A 265 -6.53 7.68 -26.94
N GLY A 266 -6.20 6.45 -26.54
CA GLY A 266 -6.78 5.24 -27.10
C GLY A 266 -8.28 5.07 -26.82
N TYR A 267 -8.74 5.38 -25.60
CA TYR A 267 -10.16 5.23 -25.24
C TYR A 267 -11.08 6.19 -26.00
N TYR A 268 -10.64 7.42 -26.21
CA TYR A 268 -11.45 8.47 -26.82
C TYR A 268 -11.27 8.59 -28.34
N TRP A 269 -10.21 8.02 -28.91
CA TRP A 269 -9.99 8.01 -30.36
C TRP A 269 -11.22 7.52 -31.15
N PRO A 270 -11.76 6.30 -30.92
CA PRO A 270 -12.90 5.82 -31.70
C PRO A 270 -14.16 6.68 -31.53
N LEU A 271 -14.28 7.41 -30.41
CA LEU A 271 -15.42 8.30 -30.16
C LEU A 271 -15.36 9.58 -30.99
N PHE A 272 -14.16 10.03 -31.34
CA PHE A 272 -13.93 11.31 -32.03
C PHE A 272 -13.60 11.14 -33.51
N GLU A 273 -13.16 9.93 -33.90
CA GLU A 273 -13.06 9.49 -35.29
C GLU A 273 -14.44 9.19 -35.89
N SER A 274 -15.42 8.81 -35.06
CA SER A 274 -16.78 8.51 -35.49
C SER A 274 -17.46 9.69 -36.22
N ASP A 275 -18.04 9.41 -37.39
CA ASP A 275 -18.88 10.36 -38.15
C ASP A 275 -20.11 10.83 -37.37
N ARG A 276 -20.59 9.98 -36.44
CA ARG A 276 -21.66 10.35 -35.52
C ARG A 276 -21.08 11.09 -34.33
N PHE A 277 -21.64 12.27 -34.04
CA PHE A 277 -21.32 13.00 -32.81
C PHE A 277 -21.82 12.23 -31.58
N ILE A 278 -20.88 11.75 -30.76
CA ILE A 278 -21.16 11.08 -29.49
C ILE A 278 -20.95 12.08 -28.35
N PRO A 279 -22.01 12.62 -27.71
CA PRO A 279 -21.90 13.62 -26.66
C PRO A 279 -21.46 13.00 -25.33
N GLN A 280 -20.74 13.78 -24.52
CA GLN A 280 -20.61 13.50 -23.10
C GLN A 280 -21.96 13.63 -22.37
N MET A 281 -22.19 12.76 -21.37
CA MET A 281 -23.34 12.87 -20.47
C MET A 281 -23.39 14.25 -19.79
N ASN A 282 -24.57 14.88 -19.79
CA ASN A 282 -24.88 16.21 -19.25
C ASN A 282 -24.28 17.42 -19.99
N GLY A 283 -24.48 17.51 -21.30
CA GLY A 283 -24.54 18.80 -21.99
C GLY A 283 -23.40 19.12 -22.95
N GLU A 284 -22.69 18.11 -23.48
CA GLU A 284 -21.89 18.34 -24.68
C GLU A 284 -22.78 18.37 -25.91
N SER A 285 -22.63 19.43 -26.72
CA SER A 285 -23.38 19.61 -27.95
C SER A 285 -22.45 20.04 -29.08
N PRO A 286 -22.81 19.77 -30.34
CA PRO A 286 -22.05 20.23 -31.49
C PRO A 286 -22.18 21.75 -31.71
N GLN A 287 -23.11 22.42 -31.01
CA GLN A 287 -23.40 23.83 -31.18
C GLN A 287 -22.27 24.73 -30.62
N PRO A 288 -22.03 25.91 -31.21
CA PRO A 288 -21.12 26.92 -30.66
C PRO A 288 -21.55 27.32 -29.24
N GLY A 289 -20.60 27.41 -28.30
CA GLY A 289 -20.85 27.84 -26.92
C GLY A 289 -21.31 26.75 -25.93
N GLY A 290 -21.58 25.52 -26.40
CA GLY A 290 -21.85 24.38 -25.51
C GLY A 290 -20.62 23.94 -24.70
N LYS A 291 -20.82 23.22 -23.59
CA LYS A 291 -19.72 22.53 -22.89
C LYS A 291 -19.08 21.53 -23.85
N LYS A 292 -17.76 21.46 -23.91
CA LYS A 292 -17.03 20.53 -24.79
C LYS A 292 -15.99 19.75 -24.00
N ILE A 293 -15.72 18.53 -24.43
CA ILE A 293 -14.54 17.81 -24.00
C ILE A 293 -13.31 18.60 -24.46
N LEU A 294 -12.45 18.98 -23.51
CA LEU A 294 -11.33 19.90 -23.74
C LEU A 294 -10.44 19.46 -24.92
N PHE A 295 -10.17 18.16 -25.01
CA PHE A 295 -9.30 17.57 -26.01
C PHE A 295 -10.03 17.03 -27.24
N ARG A 296 -11.34 17.24 -27.39
CA ARG A 296 -12.09 16.73 -28.56
C ARG A 296 -11.55 17.28 -29.86
N GLY A 297 -11.35 18.60 -29.94
CA GLY A 297 -10.88 19.24 -31.17
C GLY A 297 -9.47 18.80 -31.55
N SER A 298 -8.57 18.71 -30.58
CA SER A 298 -7.18 18.29 -30.84
C SER A 298 -7.07 16.81 -31.19
N LEU A 299 -7.81 15.94 -30.51
CA LEU A 299 -7.80 14.50 -30.80
C LEU A 299 -8.56 14.14 -32.08
N ALA A 300 -9.66 14.82 -32.41
CA ALA A 300 -10.37 14.62 -33.67
C ALA A 300 -9.50 15.00 -34.87
N GLU A 301 -8.77 16.11 -34.78
CA GLU A 301 -7.83 16.50 -35.85
C GLU A 301 -6.65 15.52 -35.96
N LEU A 302 -6.15 14.99 -34.83
CA LEU A 302 -5.13 13.93 -34.86
C LEU A 302 -5.66 12.67 -35.56
N ALA A 303 -6.88 12.26 -35.24
CA ALA A 303 -7.53 11.13 -35.89
C ALA A 303 -7.70 11.36 -37.39
N ARG A 304 -8.11 12.57 -37.80
CA ARG A 304 -8.24 12.97 -39.20
C ARG A 304 -6.91 12.88 -39.96
N LEU A 305 -5.81 13.32 -39.36
CA LEU A 305 -4.46 13.22 -39.98
C LEU A 305 -3.98 11.78 -40.11
N ALA A 306 -4.34 10.91 -39.17
CA ALA A 306 -3.97 9.50 -39.16
C ALA A 306 -4.89 8.61 -40.03
N GLN A 307 -6.12 9.03 -40.30
CA GLN A 307 -7.13 8.23 -41.00
C GLN A 307 -6.67 7.72 -42.38
N PRO A 308 -6.05 8.53 -43.26
CA PRO A 308 -5.54 8.06 -44.55
C PRO A 308 -4.42 7.01 -44.45
N GLN A 309 -3.77 6.92 -43.30
CA GLN A 309 -2.64 6.01 -43.06
C GLN A 309 -3.06 4.71 -42.37
N GLY A 310 -4.35 4.51 -42.09
CA GLY A 310 -4.86 3.34 -41.38
C GLY A 310 -5.30 3.61 -39.93
N GLY A 311 -5.56 4.88 -39.59
CA GLY A 311 -6.18 5.28 -38.32
C GLY A 311 -5.30 5.01 -37.10
N LEU A 312 -5.93 4.67 -35.97
CA LEU A 312 -5.25 4.51 -34.68
C LEU A 312 -4.12 3.48 -34.73
N SER A 313 -4.35 2.31 -35.33
CA SER A 313 -3.36 1.22 -35.35
C SER A 313 -2.08 1.64 -36.06
N ALA A 314 -2.20 2.23 -37.26
CA ALA A 314 -1.05 2.71 -38.01
C ALA A 314 -0.35 3.88 -37.31
N PHE A 315 -1.12 4.79 -36.73
CA PHE A 315 -0.58 5.89 -35.92
C PHE A 315 0.27 5.38 -34.75
N LEU A 316 -0.20 4.38 -34.01
CA LEU A 316 0.54 3.82 -32.87
C LEU A 316 1.85 3.15 -33.33
N VAL A 317 1.84 2.44 -34.46
CA VAL A 317 3.05 1.84 -35.05
C VAL A 317 4.04 2.94 -35.45
N ALA A 318 3.59 3.94 -36.20
CA ALA A 318 4.44 5.05 -36.63
C ALA A 318 5.00 5.87 -35.45
N ARG A 319 4.19 6.10 -34.40
CA ARG A 319 4.62 6.75 -33.16
C ARG A 319 5.73 5.98 -32.47
N ASN A 320 5.53 4.67 -32.27
CA ASN A 320 6.50 3.82 -31.60
C ASN A 320 7.80 3.68 -32.42
N GLY A 321 7.69 3.70 -33.75
CA GLY A 321 8.82 3.73 -34.68
C GLY A 321 9.46 5.10 -34.91
N LYS A 322 8.98 6.17 -34.25
CA LYS A 322 9.43 7.57 -34.44
C LYS A 322 9.36 8.04 -35.91
N ALA A 323 8.33 7.59 -36.63
CA ALA A 323 8.13 7.84 -38.06
C ALA A 323 6.89 8.70 -38.36
N LEU A 324 6.43 9.48 -37.38
CA LEU A 324 5.30 10.41 -37.59
C LEU A 324 5.75 11.60 -38.45
N SER A 325 4.85 12.11 -39.30
CA SER A 325 5.09 13.38 -39.98
C SER A 325 5.16 14.53 -38.96
N PRO A 326 5.90 15.63 -39.26
CA PRO A 326 6.01 16.77 -38.35
C PRO A 326 4.64 17.33 -37.91
N ASP A 327 3.67 17.41 -38.82
CA ASP A 327 2.32 17.88 -38.54
C ASP A 327 1.57 16.95 -37.60
N THR A 328 1.65 15.63 -37.83
CA THR A 328 1.01 14.62 -36.98
C THR A 328 1.64 14.60 -35.59
N GLU A 329 2.96 14.76 -35.49
CA GLU A 329 3.68 14.82 -34.22
C GLU A 329 3.31 16.08 -33.42
N ALA A 330 3.25 17.24 -34.07
CA ALA A 330 2.82 18.49 -33.44
C ALA A 330 1.38 18.38 -32.92
N GLN A 331 0.48 17.79 -33.71
CA GLN A 331 -0.90 17.59 -33.33
C GLN A 331 -1.05 16.56 -32.20
N MET A 332 -0.24 15.49 -32.19
CA MET A 332 -0.17 14.52 -31.08
C MET A 332 0.25 15.21 -29.79
N LYS A 333 1.31 16.02 -29.81
CA LYS A 333 1.77 16.77 -28.64
C LYS A 333 0.67 17.67 -28.08
N LYS A 334 -0.08 18.35 -28.96
CA LYS A 334 -1.24 19.17 -28.58
C LYS A 334 -2.35 18.33 -27.92
N ALA A 335 -2.77 17.24 -28.56
CA ALA A 335 -3.81 16.36 -28.03
C ALA A 335 -3.43 15.78 -26.66
N MET A 336 -2.19 15.31 -26.50
CA MET A 336 -1.66 14.80 -25.24
C MET A 336 -1.66 15.86 -24.13
N ASN A 337 -1.31 17.11 -24.46
CA ASN A 337 -1.33 18.20 -23.48
C ASN A 337 -2.75 18.57 -23.03
N ASP A 338 -3.71 18.59 -23.96
CA ASP A 338 -5.12 18.84 -23.63
C ASP A 338 -5.72 17.71 -22.78
N ILE A 339 -5.38 16.45 -23.09
CA ILE A 339 -5.77 15.27 -22.28
C ILE A 339 -5.21 15.39 -20.87
N LYS A 340 -3.90 15.66 -20.73
CA LYS A 340 -3.26 15.85 -19.41
C LYS A 340 -3.93 16.96 -18.61
N THR A 341 -4.22 18.08 -19.26
CA THR A 341 -4.92 19.20 -18.63
C THR A 341 -6.32 18.79 -18.17
N ALA A 342 -7.05 18.01 -18.97
CA ALA A 342 -8.37 17.51 -18.61
C ALA A 342 -8.33 16.53 -17.43
N ILE A 343 -7.34 15.63 -17.37
CA ILE A 343 -7.13 14.70 -16.24
C ILE A 343 -6.86 15.48 -14.95
N ILE A 344 -5.91 16.41 -15.00
CA ILE A 344 -5.46 17.18 -13.82
C ILE A 344 -6.57 18.11 -13.32
N LYS A 345 -7.16 18.94 -14.20
CA LYS A 345 -8.19 19.93 -13.81
C LYS A 345 -9.58 19.31 -13.63
N GLY A 346 -9.79 18.10 -14.12
CA GLY A 346 -11.05 17.37 -14.06
C GLY A 346 -11.06 16.36 -12.91
N PRO A 347 -11.13 15.05 -13.20
CA PRO A 347 -11.44 14.03 -12.20
C PRO A 347 -10.45 13.97 -11.03
N VAL A 348 -9.17 14.31 -11.22
CA VAL A 348 -8.16 14.25 -10.13
C VAL A 348 -8.43 15.30 -9.04
N VAL A 349 -8.85 16.51 -9.41
CA VAL A 349 -9.19 17.57 -8.43
C VAL A 349 -10.47 17.23 -7.66
N TYR A 350 -11.47 16.64 -8.33
CA TYR A 350 -12.76 16.35 -7.70
C TYR A 350 -12.86 14.97 -7.01
N ALA A 351 -11.85 14.10 -7.17
CA ALA A 351 -11.79 12.80 -6.49
C ALA A 351 -11.34 12.90 -5.01
N GLN A 352 -10.91 14.08 -4.52
CA GLN A 352 -10.45 14.27 -3.14
C GLN A 352 -11.58 14.31 -2.09
N GLY A 353 -12.85 14.18 -2.50
CA GLY A 353 -14.02 14.21 -1.62
C GLY A 353 -14.48 12.85 -1.05
N GLY A 354 -13.57 11.89 -0.90
CA GLY A 354 -13.87 10.59 -0.27
C GLY A 354 -14.22 10.74 1.23
N PRO A 355 -14.98 9.79 1.82
CA PRO A 355 -15.46 9.91 3.19
C PRO A 355 -14.27 9.82 4.15
N GLY A 356 -13.89 10.96 4.71
CA GLY A 356 -12.78 11.09 5.66
C GLY A 356 -12.42 12.54 6.01
N ASN A 357 -12.64 13.49 5.10
CA ASN A 357 -12.28 14.89 5.37
C ASN A 357 -13.52 15.77 5.56
N GLY A 358 -14.10 15.70 6.75
CA GLY A 358 -14.81 16.83 7.34
C GLY A 358 -13.78 17.89 7.76
N CYS A 359 -13.20 18.59 6.79
CA CYS A 359 -12.53 19.86 7.07
C CYS A 359 -12.74 20.74 5.84
N SER A 360 -13.71 21.64 5.99
CA SER A 360 -13.99 22.73 5.06
C SER A 360 -12.75 23.60 4.91
N THR A 361 -12.13 23.59 3.74
CA THR A 361 -11.27 24.70 3.32
C THR A 361 -12.03 25.50 2.27
N THR A 362 -12.68 26.54 2.75
CA THR A 362 -13.18 27.68 1.97
C THR A 362 -12.09 28.24 1.07
N THR A 363 -12.45 28.51 -0.17
CA THR A 363 -11.69 29.30 -1.15
C THR A 363 -11.28 30.66 -0.55
N PRO A 364 -10.05 31.17 -0.75
CA PRO A 364 -9.78 32.58 -0.53
C PRO A 364 -10.15 33.38 -1.77
N ALA A 365 -11.01 34.38 -1.61
CA ALA A 365 -11.14 35.49 -2.55
C ALA A 365 -10.28 36.67 -2.06
N PRO A 366 -9.80 37.55 -2.95
CA PRO A 366 -8.62 38.37 -2.73
C PRO A 366 -8.90 39.72 -2.05
N GLY A 367 -7.96 40.14 -1.21
CA GLY A 367 -7.59 41.55 -0.96
C GLY A 367 -8.60 42.46 -0.26
N ALA A 368 -8.36 42.75 1.02
CA ALA A 368 -8.53 44.09 1.57
C ALA A 368 -7.70 44.24 2.85
N SER A 369 -7.03 45.38 2.93
CA SER A 369 -6.07 45.84 3.92
C SER A 369 -6.70 46.36 5.21
N SER A 370 -5.92 46.18 6.30
CA SER A 370 -5.69 47.09 7.44
C SER A 370 -6.80 47.41 8.47
N TRP A 371 -6.30 47.52 9.72
CA TRP A 371 -6.83 48.17 10.94
C TRP A 371 -7.62 47.32 11.95
N GLY A 372 -6.95 47.03 13.08
CA GLY A 372 -7.20 47.75 14.33
C GLY A 372 -8.30 47.27 15.30
N GLN A 373 -7.85 46.95 16.52
CA GLN A 373 -8.50 47.19 17.83
C GLN A 373 -9.73 46.38 18.29
N THR A 374 -9.47 45.61 19.37
CA THR A 374 -10.23 45.47 20.65
C THR A 374 -11.76 45.40 20.65
N CYS A 375 -12.33 44.31 21.20
CA CYS A 375 -13.10 44.27 22.47
C CYS A 375 -14.03 43.05 22.57
N GLY A 376 -13.81 42.22 23.60
CA GLY A 376 -14.78 41.92 24.68
C GLY A 376 -16.07 41.10 24.45
N ARG A 377 -16.37 40.29 25.48
CA ARG A 377 -17.61 39.56 25.86
C ARG A 377 -17.72 38.16 25.25
N SER A 378 -17.70 37.02 25.97
CA SER A 378 -18.24 36.56 27.27
C SER A 378 -19.75 36.25 27.28
N PHE A 379 -20.01 34.92 27.40
CA PHE A 379 -21.18 34.18 27.90
C PHE A 379 -22.40 33.91 27.00
N PRO A 380 -23.17 32.82 27.26
CA PRO A 380 -22.94 31.72 28.23
C PRO A 380 -22.51 30.38 27.61
#